data_AF-A0A920QRL2-F1
#
_entry.id   AF-A0A920QRL2-F1
#
_cell.length_a   1.000
_cell.length_b   1.000
_cell.length_c   1.000
_cell.angle_alpha   90.00
_cell.angle_beta   90.00
_cell.angle_gamma   90.00
#
_symmetry.space_group_name_H-M   'P 1'
#
loop_
_entity.id
_entity.type
_entity.pdbx_description
1 polymer ?
#
loop_
_entity_poly.entity_id
_entity_poly.type
_entity_poly.pdbx_seq_one_letter_code
_entity_poly.pdbx_strand_id
1 'polypeptide(L)' 'MEKIAYNLPKNKPGQPLYIYNINQHEYYKNVFEFEVNNSENVHFSYKRFLENNIRQKYDFHGVVLKLIFKSRSRK' A
#
# COMPACT_ATOMS: atom_id res chain seq x y z
N MET A 1 18.23 -0.60 10.12
CA MET A 1 17.01 -0.39 9.30
C MET A 1 15.86 -1.14 9.95
N GLU A 2 15.08 -0.45 10.77
CA GLU A 2 13.94 -1.04 11.48
C GLU A 2 12.78 -1.30 10.51
N LYS A 3 12.49 -2.58 10.26
CA LYS A 3 11.31 -3.02 9.49
C LYS A 3 10.18 -3.31 10.47
N ILE A 4 9.48 -2.28 10.93
CA ILE A 4 8.32 -2.45 11.81
C ILE A 4 7.06 -2.47 10.94
N ALA A 5 6.70 -3.65 10.42
CA ALA A 5 5.37 -3.90 9.89
C ALA A 5 4.60 -4.70 10.95
N TYR A 6 3.68 -4.04 11.67
CA TYR A 6 2.87 -4.68 12.71
C TYR A 6 1.92 -5.76 12.15
N ASN A 7 1.69 -5.76 10.84
CA ASN A 7 0.88 -6.74 10.13
C ASN A 7 1.60 -7.16 8.84
N LEU A 8 2.25 -8.31 8.86
CA LEU A 8 2.87 -8.86 7.66
C LEU A 8 1.76 -9.26 6.66
N PRO A 9 1.85 -8.84 5.39
CA PRO A 9 0.95 -9.32 4.37
C PRO A 9 1.02 -10.85 4.30
N LYS A 10 -0.14 -11.51 4.25
CA LYS A 10 -0.27 -12.96 4.03
C LYS A 10 0.17 -13.30 2.61
N ASN A 11 1.47 -13.30 2.38
CA ASN A 11 2.04 -13.63 1.09
C ASN A 11 2.32 -15.11 0.97
N LYS A 12 2.45 -15.56 -0.28
CA LYS A 12 2.95 -16.90 -0.56
C LYS A 12 4.32 -17.09 0.12
N PRO A 13 4.60 -18.27 0.69
CA PRO A 13 5.91 -18.57 1.25
C PRO A 13 7.00 -18.29 0.20
N GLY A 14 8.06 -17.58 0.61
CA GLY A 14 9.16 -17.18 -0.26
C GLY A 14 8.95 -15.89 -1.07
N GLN A 15 7.78 -15.25 -1.01
CA GLN A 15 7.48 -14.02 -1.77
C GLN A 15 7.08 -12.85 -0.86
N PRO A 16 8.01 -12.30 -0.04
CA PRO A 16 7.71 -11.14 0.79
C PRO A 16 7.31 -9.93 -0.07
N LEU A 17 6.39 -9.12 0.43
CA LEU A 17 5.97 -7.85 -0.17
C LEU A 17 6.82 -6.76 0.48
N TYR A 18 7.51 -6.00 -0.36
CA TYR A 18 8.25 -4.83 0.05
C TYR A 18 7.58 -3.61 -0.55
N ILE A 19 7.26 -2.63 0.30
CA ILE A 19 6.84 -1.29 -0.11
C ILE A 19 8.09 -0.41 -0.01
N TYR A 20 8.47 0.20 -1.13
CA TYR A 20 9.64 1.08 -1.21
C TYR A 20 9.28 2.53 -0.98
N ASN A 21 8.18 2.97 -1.57
CA ASN A 21 7.73 4.35 -1.49
C ASN A 21 6.21 4.45 -1.52
N ILE A 22 5.70 5.55 -0.98
CA ILE A 22 4.27 5.88 -0.96
C ILE A 22 4.14 7.35 -1.36
N ASN A 23 3.46 7.61 -2.47
CA ASN A 23 3.20 8.95 -2.97
C ASN A 23 1.68 9.22 -2.95
N GLN A 24 1.30 10.44 -2.58
CA GLN A 24 -0.07 10.92 -2.75
C GLN A 24 -0.14 11.72 -4.06
N HIS A 25 -1.17 11.51 -4.87
CA HIS A 25 -1.36 12.33 -6.07
C HIS A 25 -1.60 13.80 -5.68
N GLU A 26 -0.98 14.72 -6.44
CA GLU A 26 -1.03 16.15 -6.14
C GLU A 26 -2.45 16.71 -6.26
N TYR A 27 -3.12 16.41 -7.38
CA TYR A 27 -4.47 16.88 -7.72
C TYR A 27 -5.59 16.03 -7.09
N TYR A 28 -5.39 14.72 -7.01
CA TYR A 28 -6.40 13.78 -6.50
C TYR A 28 -5.95 13.21 -5.14
N LYS A 29 -6.21 13.96 -4.07
CA LYS A 29 -5.74 13.64 -2.71
C LYS A 29 -6.26 12.30 -2.16
N ASN A 30 -7.34 11.76 -2.73
CA ASN A 30 -7.85 10.43 -2.38
C ASN A 30 -7.09 9.27 -3.04
N VAL A 31 -6.09 9.55 -3.87
CA VAL A 31 -5.29 8.55 -4.59
C VAL A 31 -3.91 8.43 -3.96
N PHE A 32 -3.57 7.22 -3.55
CA PHE A 32 -2.25 6.85 -3.02
C PHE A 32 -1.60 5.81 -3.93
N GLU A 33 -0.36 6.06 -4.28
CA GLU A 33 0.48 5.20 -5.10
C GLU A 33 1.56 4.56 -4.24
N PHE A 34 1.60 3.24 -4.24
CA PHE A 34 2.56 2.43 -3.53
C PHE A 34 3.52 1.80 -4.53
N GLU A 35 4.80 2.10 -4.40
CA GLU A 35 5.84 1.40 -5.13
C GLU A 35 6.21 0.13 -4.38
N VAL A 36 6.02 -1.02 -5.01
CA VAL A 36 6.24 -2.34 -4.41
C VAL A 36 7.19 -3.19 -5.23
N ASN A 37 7.72 -4.27 -4.65
CA ASN A 37 8.55 -5.22 -5.39
C ASN A 37 7.76 -6.01 -6.45
N ASN A 38 6.55 -6.47 -6.12
CA ASN A 38 5.64 -7.09 -7.08
C ASN A 38 4.19 -6.77 -6.69
N SER A 39 3.47 -6.06 -7.54
CA SER A 39 2.06 -5.71 -7.35
C SER A 39 1.13 -6.92 -7.29
N GLU A 40 1.48 -8.03 -7.94
CA GLU A 40 0.69 -9.26 -7.90
C GLU A 40 0.70 -9.94 -6.53
N ASN A 41 1.73 -9.66 -5.72
CA ASN A 41 1.83 -10.19 -4.35
C ASN A 41 0.96 -9.39 -3.36
N VAL A 42 0.32 -8.31 -3.78
CA VAL A 42 -0.53 -7.50 -2.91
C VAL A 42 -1.91 -8.16 -2.78
N HIS A 43 -2.09 -8.93 -1.71
CA HIS A 43 -3.39 -9.52 -1.42
C HIS A 43 -4.45 -8.46 -1.05
N PHE A 44 -5.72 -8.72 -1.39
CA PHE A 44 -6.82 -7.77 -1.15
C PHE A 44 -6.94 -7.38 0.33
N SER A 45 -6.70 -8.33 1.24
CA SER A 45 -6.81 -8.08 2.68
C SER A 45 -5.76 -7.06 3.15
N TYR A 46 -4.58 -7.07 2.55
CA TYR A 46 -3.52 -6.13 2.86
C TYR A 46 -3.84 -4.74 2.28
N LYS A 47 -4.42 -4.68 1.07
CA LYS A 47 -4.97 -3.44 0.53
C LYS A 47 -6.02 -2.82 1.48
N ARG A 48 -6.95 -3.63 1.99
CA ARG A 48 -7.97 -3.18 2.96
C ARG A 48 -7.35 -2.73 4.28
N PHE A 49 -6.35 -3.46 4.77
CA PHE A 49 -5.58 -3.04 5.94
C PHE A 49 -4.97 -1.65 5.74
N LEU A 50 -4.27 -1.41 4.63
CA LEU A 50 -3.68 -0.09 4.34
C LEU A 50 -4.75 1.00 4.22
N GLU A 51 -5.86 0.73 3.52
CA GLU A 51 -6.98 1.66 3.41
C GLU A 51 -7.53 2.06 4.78
N ASN A 52 -7.78 1.08 5.65
CA ASN A 52 -8.31 1.30 6.99
C ASN A 52 -7.32 2.09 7.87
N ASN A 53 -6.02 1.84 7.75
CA ASN A 53 -5.01 2.60 8.49
C ASN A 53 -4.97 4.07 8.04
N ILE A 54 -5.08 4.34 6.73
CA ILE A 54 -5.13 5.71 6.21
C ILE A 54 -6.38 6.42 6.73
N ARG A 55 -7.55 5.76 6.72
CA ARG A 55 -8.80 6.34 7.26
C ARG A 55 -8.80 6.56 8.76
N GLN A 56 -8.08 5.73 9.53
CA GLN A 56 -7.96 5.92 10.97
C GLN A 56 -7.05 7.10 11.32
N LYS A 57 -6.03 7.35 10.51
CA LYS A 57 -5.04 8.39 10.76
C LYS A 57 -5.42 9.75 10.16
N TYR A 58 -6.21 9.75 9.09
CA TYR A 58 -6.56 10.96 8.34
C TYR A 58 -8.07 11.02 8.09
N ASP A 59 -8.61 12.22 8.00
CA ASP A 59 -10.04 12.49 7.84
C ASP A 59 -10.53 12.25 6.40
N PHE A 60 -10.61 10.98 6.00
CA PHE A 60 -11.15 10.55 4.71
C PHE A 60 -12.57 9.97 4.83
N HIS A 61 -13.37 10.42 5.80
CA HIS A 61 -14.75 9.95 5.95
C HIS A 61 -15.59 10.28 4.72
N GLY A 62 -16.37 9.31 4.23
CA GLY A 62 -17.22 9.47 3.03
C GLY A 62 -16.49 9.52 1.68
N VAL A 63 -15.15 9.56 1.66
CA VAL A 63 -14.36 9.59 0.42
C VAL A 63 -13.90 8.20 0.04
N VAL A 64 -14.04 7.82 -1.24
CA VAL A 64 -13.48 6.56 -1.76
C VAL A 64 -11.96 6.73 -1.96
N LEU A 65 -11.17 6.03 -1.16
CA LEU A 65 -9.73 5.97 -1.30
C LEU A 65 -9.33 5.04 -2.44
N LYS A 66 -8.46 5.52 -3.32
CA LYS A 66 -7.90 4.72 -4.42
C LYS A 66 -6.45 4.40 -4.13
N LEU A 67 -6.17 3.16 -3.75
CA LEU A 67 -4.81 2.66 -3.58
C LEU A 67 -4.36 1.97 -4.88
N ILE A 68 -3.30 2.50 -5.49
CA ILE A 68 -2.65 2.01 -6.69
C ILE A 68 -1.32 1.36 -6.26
N PHE A 69 -1.07 0.13 -6.69
CA PHE A 69 0.19 -0.56 -6.43
C PHE A 69 0.93 -0.71 -7.74
N LYS A 70 2.14 -0.16 -7.82
CA LYS A 70 3.02 -0.30 -8.98
C LYS A 70 4.24 -1.13 -8.61
N SER A 71 4.51 -2.16 -9.40
CA SER A 71 5.80 -2.85 -9.35
C SER A 71 6.90 -1.88 -9.74
N ARG A 72 7.92 -1.76 -8.90
CA ARG A 72 9.12 -1.00 -9.22
C ARG A 72 9.78 -1.65 -10.42
N SER A 73 9.82 -0.92 -11.54
CA SER A 73 10.65 -1.32 -12.67
C SER A 73 12.10 -1.24 -12.22
N ARG A 74 12.83 -2.36 -12.26
CA ARG A 74 14.28 -2.35 -12.09
C ARG A 74 14.85 -1.74 -13.38
N LYS A 75 15.21 -0.46 -13.34
CA LYS A 75 16.28 0.06 -14.20
C LYS A 75 17.62 -0.38 -13.63
#